data_AF-A0A0D2Q5H9-F1
#
_entry.id   AF-A0A0D2Q5H9-F1
#
_cell.length_a   1.000
_cell.length_b   1.000
_cell.length_c   1.000
_cell.angle_alpha   90.00
_cell.angle_beta   90.00
_cell.angle_gamma   90.00
#
_symmetry.space_group_name_H-M   'P 1'
#
loop_
_entity.id
_entity.type
_entity.pdbx_description
1 polymer ?
#
loop_
_entity_poly.entity_id
_entity_poly.type
_entity_poly.pdbx_seq_one_letter_code
_entity_poly.pdbx_strand_id
1 'polypeptide(L)' 'MMISGIHTVADIFCCCCGQIVGWKYEAAYEKSQKYKEGKFVLERGRIVDEIDFSSEVYIDTRPSMSDSEDA' A
#
# COMPACT_ATOMS: atom_id res chain seq x y z
N MET A 1 -14.00 -8.70 10.51
CA MET A 1 -14.30 -7.46 11.26
C MET A 1 -13.32 -6.39 10.82
N MET A 2 -13.79 -5.21 10.38
CA MET A 2 -12.92 -4.04 10.26
C MET A 2 -12.72 -3.46 11.66
N ILE A 3 -11.60 -3.78 12.29
CA ILE A 3 -11.24 -3.15 13.56
C ILE A 3 -10.69 -1.77 13.21
N SER A 4 -11.44 -0.73 13.54
CA SER A 4 -10.99 0.65 13.46
C SER A 4 -10.23 1.03 14.73
N GLY A 5 -9.17 1.79 14.56
CA GLY A 5 -8.38 2.44 15.61
C GLY A 5 -7.95 3.82 15.11
N ILE A 6 -7.22 4.59 15.92
CA ILE A 6 -6.69 5.90 15.48
C ILE A 6 -5.48 5.68 14.56
N HIS A 7 -5.47 6.39 13.43
CA HIS A 7 -4.38 6.33 12.46
C HIS A 7 -4.06 7.75 11.97
N THR A 8 -2.79 7.99 11.68
CA THR A 8 -2.34 9.11 10.85
C THR A 8 -2.23 8.60 9.42
N VAL A 9 -2.87 9.30 8.48
CA VAL A 9 -2.90 8.95 7.06
C VAL A 9 -2.38 10.12 6.22
N ALA A 10 -1.88 9.80 5.03
CA ALA A 10 -1.50 10.76 4.01
C ALA A 10 -2.33 10.53 2.74
N ASP A 11 -2.87 11.60 2.18
CA ASP A 11 -3.64 11.54 0.93
C ASP A 11 -2.73 11.17 -0.24
N ILE A 12 -3.27 10.36 -1.16
CA ILE A 12 -2.66 10.00 -2.42
C ILE A 12 -3.42 10.73 -3.51
N PHE A 13 -2.72 11.48 -4.35
CA PHE A 13 -3.30 12.18 -5.48
C PHE A 13 -2.71 11.69 -6.81
N CYS A 14 -3.52 11.74 -7.86
CA CYS A 14 -3.06 11.46 -9.21
C CYS A 14 -2.15 12.61 -9.68
N CYS A 15 -0.95 12.30 -10.16
CA CYS A 15 -0.03 13.32 -10.68
C CYS A 15 -0.54 14.00 -11.96
N CYS A 16 -1.45 13.38 -12.71
CA CYS A 16 -1.98 13.93 -13.96
C CYS A 16 -3.11 14.95 -13.73
N CYS A 17 -4.04 14.66 -12.82
CA CYS A 17 -5.24 15.48 -12.61
C CYS A 17 -5.36 16.09 -11.21
N GLY A 18 -4.47 15.74 -10.29
CA GLY A 18 -4.47 16.24 -8.91
C GLY A 18 -5.59 15.70 -8.02
N GLN A 19 -6.49 14.85 -8.54
CA GLN A 19 -7.58 14.29 -7.73
C GLN A 19 -7.04 13.31 -6.70
N ILE A 20 -7.63 13.34 -5.50
CA ILE A 20 -7.35 12.37 -4.44
C ILE A 20 -7.90 11.01 -4.87
N VAL A 21 -7.06 9.98 -4.90
CA VAL A 21 -7.42 8.61 -5.32
C VAL A 21 -7.38 7.61 -4.17
N GLY A 22 -6.93 8.03 -3.00
CA GLY A 22 -6.86 7.16 -1.82
C GLY A 22 -5.99 7.76 -0.72
N TRP A 23 -5.53 6.91 0.18
CA TRP A 23 -4.65 7.28 1.30
C TRP A 23 -3.68 6.15 1.67
N LYS A 24 -2.57 6.52 2.29
CA LYS A 24 -1.59 5.62 2.91
C LYS A 24 -1.65 5.75 4.43
N TYR A 25 -1.50 4.64 5.15
CA TYR A 25 -1.30 4.71 6.60
C TYR A 25 0.15 5.09 6.91
N GLU A 26 0.36 6.24 7.53
CA GLU A 26 1.69 6.68 8.01
C GLU A 26 1.98 6.14 9.40
N ALA A 27 0.98 6.19 10.30
CA ALA A 27 1.12 5.67 11.65
C ALA A 27 -0.19 5.06 12.17
N ALA A 28 -0.09 3.95 12.88
CA ALA A 28 -1.13 3.33 13.69
C ALA A 28 -0.69 3.38 15.16
N TYR A 29 -1.56 3.82 16.06
CA TYR A 29 -1.20 3.97 17.47
C TYR A 29 -1.35 2.67 18.27
N GLU A 30 -2.13 1.72 17.75
CA GLU A 30 -2.33 0.41 18.36
C GLU A 30 -1.37 -0.63 17.77
N LYS A 31 -0.70 -1.40 18.63
CA LYS A 31 0.24 -2.46 18.21
C LYS A 31 -0.42 -3.50 17.29
N SER A 32 -1.68 -3.84 17.55
CA SER A 32 -2.49 -4.76 16.74
C SER A 32 -2.76 -4.24 15.33
N GLN A 33 -2.58 -2.94 15.07
CA GLN A 33 -2.87 -2.27 13.80
C GLN A 33 -1.61 -1.86 13.05
N LYS A 34 -0.40 -2.04 13.63
CA LYS A 34 0.88 -1.67 13.02
C LYS A 34 1.12 -2.30 11.64
N TYR A 35 0.52 -3.46 11.38
CA TYR A 35 0.58 -4.12 10.07
C TYR A 35 -0.01 -3.27 8.92
N LYS A 36 -0.83 -2.26 9.23
CA LYS A 36 -1.39 -1.32 8.25
C LYS A 36 -0.43 -0.22 7.86
N GLU A 37 0.56 0.12 8.68
CA GLU A 37 1.53 1.18 8.35
C GLU A 37 2.25 0.85 7.04
N GLY A 38 2.37 1.85 6.16
CA GLY A 38 2.90 1.67 4.81
C GLY A 38 1.95 1.04 3.80
N LYS A 39 0.76 0.55 4.22
CA LYS A 39 -0.26 0.04 3.29
C LYS A 39 -1.09 1.18 2.70
N PHE A 40 -1.60 0.92 1.50
CA PHE A 40 -2.37 1.86 0.70
C PHE A 40 -3.82 1.40 0.61
N VAL A 41 -4.73 2.36 0.65
CA VAL A 41 -6.15 2.14 0.35
C VAL A 41 -6.48 3.08 -0.81
N LEU A 42 -6.97 2.48 -1.89
CA LEU A 42 -7.31 3.21 -3.11
C LEU A 42 -8.80 3.08 -3.40
N GLU A 43 -9.40 4.15 -3.89
CA GLU A 43 -10.81 4.16 -4.29
C GLU A 43 -10.95 3.58 -5.71
N ARG A 44 -11.55 2.39 -5.83
CA ARG A 44 -11.73 1.72 -7.13
C ARG A 44 -12.49 2.56 -8.16
N GLY A 45 -13.40 3.45 -7.72
CA GLY A 45 -14.11 4.36 -8.63
C GLY A 45 -13.25 5.47 -9.23
N ARG A 46 -12.05 5.69 -8.70
CA ARG A 46 -11.08 6.71 -9.15
C ARG A 46 -9.84 6.12 -9.83
N ILE A 47 -9.80 4.81 -9.97
CA ILE A 47 -8.75 4.08 -10.67
C ILE A 47 -9.41 3.31 -11.80
N VAL A 48 -8.98 3.57 -13.03
CA VAL A 48 -9.36 2.77 -14.18
C VAL A 48 -8.34 1.64 -14.27
N ASP A 49 -8.78 0.41 -14.08
CA ASP A 49 -7.95 -0.76 -14.34
C ASP A 49 -7.82 -0.92 -15.86
N GLU A 50 -6.80 -0.32 -16.47
CA GLU A 50 -6.49 -0.57 -17.91
C GLU A 50 -5.86 -1.95 -18.16
N ILE A 51 -6.03 -2.93 -17.26
CA ILE A 51 -5.41 -4.25 -17.35
C ILE A 51 -6.47 -5.32 -17.14
N ASP A 52 -7.26 -5.54 -18.19
CA ASP A 52 -8.01 -6.80 -18.37
C ASP A 52 -7.33 -7.72 -19.39
N PHE A 53 -6.00 -7.60 -19.58
CA PHE A 53 -5.22 -8.58 -20.34
C PHE A 53 -3.79 -8.75 -19.80
N SER A 54 -3.59 -9.78 -18.98
CA SER A 54 -2.34 -10.57 -18.92
C SER A 54 -1.03 -9.86 -18.47
N SER A 55 -0.97 -9.28 -17.26
CA SER A 55 0.30 -9.32 -16.51
C SER A 55 0.08 -9.13 -15.02
N GLU A 56 0.49 -10.13 -14.26
CA GLU A 56 0.70 -10.03 -12.83
C GLU A 56 1.65 -8.85 -12.54
N VAL A 57 1.13 -7.77 -11.98
CA VAL A 57 1.98 -6.71 -11.41
C VAL A 57 2.56 -7.27 -10.12
N TYR A 58 3.64 -8.03 -10.26
CA TYR A 58 4.49 -8.42 -9.15
C TYR A 58 5.10 -7.14 -8.60
N ILE A 59 4.52 -6.59 -7.53
CA ILE A 59 5.19 -5.56 -6.75
C ILE A 59 6.43 -6.23 -6.17
N ASP A 60 7.58 -5.93 -6.77
CA ASP A 60 8.91 -6.42 -6.40
C ASP A 60 9.25 -5.96 -4.98
N THR A 61 8.75 -6.71 -4.01
CA THR A 61 9.25 -6.65 -2.64
C THR A 61 10.32 -7.73 -2.53
N ARG A 62 11.41 -7.60 -3.30
CA ARG A 62 12.62 -8.41 -3.13
C ARG A 62 13.04 -8.35 -1.65
N PRO A 63 12.93 -9.45 -0.88
CA PRO A 63 13.66 -9.55 0.37
C PRO A 63 15.13 -9.68 -0.04
N SER A 64 15.96 -8.74 0.38
CA SER A 64 17.41 -8.87 0.26
C SER A 64 17.83 -10.10 1.06
N MET A 65 17.96 -11.25 0.42
CA MET A 65 18.55 -12.46 1.01
C MET A 65 20.04 -12.17 1.11
N SER A 66 20.51 -11.96 2.34
CA SER A 66 21.91 -11.78 2.67
C SER A 66 22.66 -13.10 2.46
N ASP A 67 23.80 -13.03 1.78
CA ASP A 67 24.75 -14.13 1.66
C ASP A 67 25.25 -14.55 3.05
N SER A 68 25.30 -15.86 3.27
CA SER A 68 26.18 -16.46 4.26
C SER A 68 26.69 -17.78 3.68
N GLU A 69 27.90 -17.73 3.15
CA GLU A 69 28.77 -18.88 2.95
C GLU A 69 29.14 -19.46 4.32
N ASP A 70 29.01 -20.76 4.53
CA ASP A 70 29.85 -21.47 5.49
C ASP A 70 30.09 -22.91 5.03
N ALA A 71 31.33 -23.35 5.29
CA ALA A 71 32.07 -24.40 4.59
C ALA A 71 31.74 -25.85 4.99
#